data_AF-A0A0K2YB39-F1
#
_entry.id   AF-A0A0K2YB39-F1
#
_cell.length_a   1.000
_cell.length_b   1.000
_cell.length_c   1.000
_cell.angle_alpha   90.00
_cell.angle_beta   90.00
_cell.angle_gamma   90.00
#
_symmetry.space_group_name_H-M   'P 1'
#
loop_
_entity.id
_entity.type
_entity.pdbx_description
1 polymer ?
#
loop_
_entity_poly.entity_id
_entity_poly.type
_entity_poly.pdbx_seq_one_letter_code
_entity_poly.pdbx_strand_id
1 'polypeptide(L)'
;MPHILDPTVPDELEHAPPSTGRVRHHWAFTRIGLYLLLASLPLLAISAQVFGVVSMNATGALVIIPLAAILVVLCVFAPHPVDRIVGHGLFWGMFACLVYDVFRLDTVYLLGLWGDFIPRMGTWVHAGSDARTGAIVGYLWRYLGDGGGIGIGFFLLALTFGLQHRSRRTVLVAFVAFAVAPVWAGLIGTVALSPGGQQKMFPLTPTTIVLSLIGHLIFGLVLGLGFLRARARLARHWPWRPLLPTRQAAQADTP
;
A
#
# COMPACT_ATOMS: atom_id res chain seq x y z
N MET A 1 -39.89 57.65 -35.22
CA MET A 1 -39.84 58.10 -33.81
C MET A 1 -41.24 58.03 -33.22
N PRO A 2 -41.42 57.70 -31.92
CA PRO A 2 -40.43 57.46 -30.86
C PRO A 2 -40.32 55.95 -30.52
N HIS A 3 -39.19 55.30 -30.22
CA HIS A 3 -38.10 55.58 -29.26
C HIS A 3 -38.60 55.89 -27.84
N ILE A 4 -38.84 54.84 -27.06
CA ILE A 4 -38.82 54.89 -25.60
C ILE A 4 -37.54 54.19 -25.16
N LEU A 5 -36.66 55.00 -24.57
CA LEU A 5 -35.46 54.62 -23.85
C LEU A 5 -35.86 54.11 -22.47
N ASP A 6 -35.22 53.04 -22.00
CA ASP A 6 -35.06 52.77 -20.57
C ASP A 6 -33.73 52.03 -20.35
N PRO A 7 -33.12 52.13 -19.15
CA PRO A 7 -31.76 52.58 -19.02
C PRO A 7 -30.81 51.40 -18.83
N THR A 8 -29.59 51.58 -19.28
CA THR A 8 -28.44 50.73 -18.97
C THR A 8 -28.25 50.63 -17.46
N VAL A 9 -28.65 49.50 -16.87
CA VAL A 9 -28.11 49.03 -15.60
C VAL A 9 -26.79 48.31 -15.93
N PRO A 10 -25.63 48.77 -15.45
CA PRO A 10 -24.40 48.02 -15.60
C PRO A 10 -24.45 46.81 -14.67
N ASP A 11 -24.65 45.62 -15.23
CA ASP A 11 -24.38 44.33 -14.58
C ASP A 11 -22.86 44.12 -14.48
N GLU A 12 -22.20 44.96 -13.68
CA GLU A 12 -20.92 44.64 -13.07
C GLU A 12 -21.14 44.47 -11.58
N LEU A 13 -21.44 43.23 -11.16
CA LEU A 13 -21.02 42.71 -9.86
C LEU A 13 -21.07 41.17 -9.89
N GLU A 14 -19.86 40.61 -9.82
CA GLU A 14 -19.57 39.51 -8.90
C GLU A 14 -19.87 38.07 -9.36
N HIS A 15 -19.21 37.59 -10.40
CA HIS A 15 -18.89 36.15 -10.54
C HIS A 15 -17.37 35.96 -10.74
N ALA A 16 -16.60 36.31 -9.71
CA ALA A 16 -15.25 35.76 -9.59
C ALA A 16 -15.36 34.23 -9.45
N PRO A 17 -14.63 33.42 -10.25
CA PRO A 17 -14.68 31.98 -10.10
C PRO A 17 -14.17 31.60 -8.70
N PRO A 18 -14.86 30.69 -7.99
CA PRO A 18 -14.45 30.33 -6.65
C PRO A 18 -13.04 29.72 -6.71
N SER A 19 -12.19 30.17 -5.79
CA SER A 19 -10.80 29.76 -5.56
C SER A 19 -10.69 28.29 -5.12
N THR A 20 -11.17 27.38 -5.96
CA THR A 20 -11.46 25.96 -5.66
C THR A 20 -10.26 25.02 -5.79
N GLY A 21 -9.12 25.50 -6.28
CA GLY A 21 -7.94 24.65 -6.50
C GLY A 21 -7.17 24.32 -5.23
N ARG A 22 -6.95 25.29 -4.33
CA ARG A 22 -5.96 25.15 -3.24
C ARG A 22 -6.49 24.35 -2.04
N VAL A 23 -7.80 24.40 -1.78
CA VAL A 23 -8.43 23.66 -0.67
C VAL A 23 -8.55 22.16 -0.95
N ARG A 24 -8.84 21.76 -2.20
CA ARG A 24 -8.95 20.33 -2.56
C ARG A 24 -7.62 19.58 -2.50
N HIS A 25 -6.49 20.26 -2.71
CA HIS A 25 -5.18 19.61 -2.74
C HIS A 25 -4.69 19.16 -1.36
N HIS A 26 -4.87 19.97 -0.30
CA HIS A 26 -4.35 19.60 1.02
C HIS A 26 -5.07 18.36 1.60
N TRP A 27 -6.39 18.24 1.39
CA TRP A 27 -7.15 17.07 1.81
C TRP A 27 -6.69 15.78 1.10
N ALA A 28 -6.36 15.87 -0.20
CA ALA A 28 -5.84 14.73 -0.94
C ALA A 28 -4.46 14.30 -0.41
N PHE A 29 -3.57 15.25 -0.09
CA PHE A 29 -2.27 14.95 0.52
C PHE A 29 -2.42 14.31 1.89
N THR A 30 -3.21 14.90 2.78
CA THR A 30 -3.47 14.35 4.11
C THR A 30 -4.03 12.93 4.02
N ARG A 31 -5.04 12.72 3.16
CA ARG A 31 -5.68 11.41 3.00
C ARG A 31 -4.71 10.34 2.47
N ILE A 32 -3.86 10.69 1.49
CA ILE A 32 -2.81 9.78 1.00
C ILE A 32 -1.78 9.51 2.08
N GLY A 33 -1.36 10.52 2.83
CA GLY A 33 -0.45 10.37 3.97
C GLY A 33 -1.01 9.39 5.00
N LEU A 34 -2.30 9.51 5.35
CA LEU A 34 -2.97 8.57 6.25
C LEU A 34 -3.02 7.14 5.69
N TYR A 35 -3.28 6.97 4.39
CA TYR A 35 -3.22 5.63 3.77
C TYR A 35 -1.83 5.03 3.75
N LEU A 36 -0.80 5.82 3.45
CA LEU A 36 0.60 5.36 3.48
C LEU A 36 1.05 5.03 4.91
N LEU A 37 0.59 5.80 5.89
CA LEU A 37 0.82 5.52 7.30
C LEU A 37 0.15 4.19 7.68
N LEU A 38 -1.15 4.03 7.42
CA LEU A 38 -1.86 2.77 7.70
C LEU A 38 -1.23 1.58 6.96
N ALA A 39 -0.80 1.77 5.72
CA ALA A 39 -0.18 0.72 4.91
C ALA A 39 1.19 0.26 5.43
N SER A 40 1.95 1.14 6.09
CA SER A 40 3.29 0.84 6.60
C SER A 40 3.28 0.31 8.04
N LEU A 41 2.31 0.73 8.86
CA LEU A 41 2.26 0.38 10.28
C LEU A 41 2.23 -1.13 10.56
N PRO A 42 1.47 -1.99 9.85
CA PRO A 42 1.48 -3.43 10.11
C PRO A 42 2.86 -4.07 10.01
N LEU A 43 3.64 -3.69 8.98
CA LEU A 43 5.00 -4.19 8.77
C LEU A 43 5.95 -3.66 9.84
N LEU A 44 5.87 -2.35 10.12
CA LEU A 44 6.70 -1.71 11.13
C LEU A 44 6.41 -2.23 12.54
N ALA A 45 5.17 -2.60 12.84
CA ALA A 45 4.78 -3.17 14.13
C ALA A 45 5.43 -4.55 14.36
N ILE A 46 5.59 -5.37 13.31
CA ILE A 46 6.34 -6.63 13.39
C ILE A 46 7.79 -6.34 13.77
N SER A 47 8.46 -5.44 13.04
CA SER A 47 9.84 -5.07 13.36
C SER A 47 9.95 -4.53 14.79
N ALA A 48 9.10 -3.58 15.17
CA ALA A 48 9.11 -2.99 16.50
C ALA A 48 8.91 -4.02 17.63
N GLN A 49 8.02 -4.99 17.45
CA GLN A 49 7.81 -6.09 18.38
C GLN A 49 9.04 -6.99 18.49
N VAL A 50 9.68 -7.33 17.38
CA VAL A 50 10.84 -8.22 17.39
C VAL A 50 12.04 -7.53 18.02
N PHE A 51 12.23 -6.23 17.76
CA PHE A 51 13.22 -5.38 18.43
C PHE A 51 12.88 -5.04 19.90
N GLY A 52 11.67 -5.36 20.37
CA GLY A 52 11.26 -5.09 21.74
C GLY A 52 10.95 -3.61 22.03
N VAL A 53 10.66 -2.82 21.00
CA VAL A 53 10.36 -1.38 21.11
C VAL A 53 8.92 -1.16 21.59
N VAL A 54 7.95 -1.79 20.92
CA VAL A 54 6.52 -1.74 21.28
C VAL A 54 5.84 -3.03 20.86
N SER A 55 4.81 -3.44 21.60
CA SER A 55 4.09 -4.68 21.30
C SER A 55 3.11 -4.54 20.14
N MET A 56 2.99 -5.57 19.31
CA MET A 56 2.00 -5.60 18.21
C MET A 56 0.57 -5.51 18.74
N ASN A 57 0.29 -6.05 19.92
CA ASN A 57 -1.02 -5.92 20.56
C ASN A 57 -1.36 -4.44 20.83
N ALA A 58 -0.45 -3.69 21.45
CA ALA A 58 -0.67 -2.28 21.74
C ALA A 58 -0.76 -1.45 20.44
N THR A 59 0.18 -1.62 19.51
CA THR A 59 0.15 -0.91 18.22
C THR A 59 -1.09 -1.26 17.40
N GLY A 60 -1.49 -2.53 17.39
CA GLY A 60 -2.70 -3.01 16.72
C GLY A 60 -3.96 -2.35 17.28
N ALA A 61 -4.18 -2.48 18.60
CA ALA A 61 -5.39 -2.02 19.27
C ALA A 61 -5.51 -0.50 19.36
N LEU A 62 -4.40 0.21 19.61
CA LEU A 62 -4.41 1.65 19.91
C LEU A 62 -4.13 2.53 18.69
N VAL A 63 -3.51 1.99 17.64
CA VAL A 63 -3.09 2.79 16.48
C VAL A 63 -3.68 2.26 15.18
N ILE A 64 -3.39 1.02 14.81
CA ILE A 64 -3.74 0.48 13.48
C ILE A 64 -5.26 0.34 13.33
N ILE A 65 -5.94 -0.30 14.29
CA ILE A 65 -7.40 -0.52 14.22
C ILE A 65 -8.16 0.83 14.25
N PRO A 66 -7.87 1.78 15.18
CA PRO A 66 -8.52 3.08 15.17
C PRO A 66 -8.28 3.86 13.88
N LEU A 67 -7.04 3.88 13.35
CA LEU A 67 -6.74 4.56 12.09
C LEU A 67 -7.48 3.92 10.90
N ALA A 68 -7.54 2.59 10.85
CA ALA A 68 -8.31 1.87 9.83
C ALA A 68 -9.80 2.21 9.92
N ALA A 69 -10.37 2.23 11.14
CA ALA A 69 -11.78 2.58 11.36
C ALA A 69 -12.07 4.02 10.91
N ILE A 70 -11.22 4.99 11.28
CA ILE A 70 -11.35 6.38 10.83
C ILE A 70 -11.32 6.46 9.30
N LEU A 71 -10.38 5.77 8.65
CA LEU A 71 -10.29 5.78 7.19
C LEU A 71 -11.48 5.11 6.51
N VAL A 72 -12.05 4.04 7.10
CA VAL A 72 -13.30 3.43 6.62
C VAL A 72 -14.47 4.42 6.75
N VAL A 73 -14.61 5.08 7.89
CA VAL A 73 -15.62 6.14 8.10
C VAL A 73 -15.46 7.25 7.06
N LEU A 74 -14.23 7.72 6.82
CA LEU A 74 -13.94 8.71 5.79
C LEU A 74 -14.26 8.20 4.37
N CYS A 75 -14.02 6.92 4.05
CA CYS A 75 -14.41 6.33 2.76
C CYS A 75 -15.92 6.32 2.57
N VAL A 76 -16.68 6.03 3.62
CA VAL A 76 -18.14 5.91 3.57
C VAL A 76 -18.82 7.28 3.52
N PHE A 77 -18.44 8.19 4.42
CA PHE A 77 -19.14 9.46 4.60
C PHE A 77 -18.53 10.62 3.81
N ALA A 78 -17.26 10.51 3.42
CA ALA A 78 -16.56 11.54 2.65
C ALA A 78 -15.71 10.92 1.52
N PRO A 79 -16.33 10.20 0.56
CA PRO A 79 -15.59 9.45 -0.45
C PRO A 79 -14.71 10.36 -1.31
N HIS A 80 -13.49 9.90 -1.59
CA HIS A 80 -12.51 10.62 -2.40
C HIS A 80 -12.03 9.74 -3.57
N PRO A 81 -11.68 10.31 -4.75
CA PRO A 81 -11.19 9.51 -5.88
C PRO A 81 -10.02 8.57 -5.56
N VAL A 82 -9.13 8.99 -4.66
CA VAL A 82 -7.98 8.19 -4.18
C VAL A 82 -8.41 6.87 -3.54
N ASP A 83 -9.58 6.80 -2.92
CA ASP A 83 -10.07 5.59 -2.23
C ASP A 83 -10.23 4.43 -3.21
N ARG A 84 -10.51 4.73 -4.48
CA ARG A 84 -10.57 3.71 -5.54
C ARG A 84 -9.20 3.10 -5.82
N ILE A 85 -8.15 3.93 -5.77
CA ILE A 85 -6.76 3.48 -5.93
C ILE A 85 -6.39 2.59 -4.75
N VAL A 86 -6.69 3.04 -3.53
CA VAL A 86 -6.46 2.30 -2.30
C VAL A 86 -7.18 0.95 -2.30
N GLY A 87 -8.47 0.92 -2.68
CA GLY A 87 -9.21 -0.33 -2.78
C GLY A 87 -8.62 -1.32 -3.79
N HIS A 88 -8.11 -0.84 -4.94
CA HIS A 88 -7.41 -1.72 -5.89
C HIS A 88 -6.05 -2.17 -5.36
N GLY A 89 -5.29 -1.29 -4.70
CA GLY A 89 -4.02 -1.64 -4.07
C GLY A 89 -4.21 -2.69 -2.99
N LEU A 90 -5.19 -2.51 -2.11
CA LEU A 90 -5.58 -3.46 -1.06
C LEU A 90 -5.92 -4.83 -1.67
N PHE A 91 -6.83 -4.85 -2.65
CA PHE A 91 -7.27 -6.09 -3.29
C PHE A 91 -6.11 -6.84 -3.98
N TRP A 92 -5.33 -6.15 -4.82
CA TRP A 92 -4.22 -6.78 -5.54
C TRP A 92 -3.07 -7.16 -4.61
N GLY A 93 -2.86 -6.41 -3.53
CA GLY A 93 -1.91 -6.75 -2.47
C GLY A 93 -2.29 -8.03 -1.74
N MET A 94 -3.55 -8.14 -1.31
CA MET A 94 -4.08 -9.37 -0.71
C MET A 94 -4.00 -10.56 -1.68
N PHE A 95 -4.35 -10.35 -2.95
CA PHE A 95 -4.28 -11.40 -3.96
C PHE A 95 -2.84 -11.84 -4.26
N ALA A 96 -1.89 -10.91 -4.39
CA ALA A 96 -0.48 -11.24 -4.54
C ALA A 96 0.06 -12.00 -3.32
N CYS A 97 -0.38 -11.64 -2.11
CA CYS A 97 -0.04 -12.34 -0.89
C CYS A 97 -0.60 -13.77 -0.89
N LEU A 98 -1.84 -13.98 -1.36
CA LEU A 98 -2.43 -15.31 -1.52
C LEU A 98 -1.63 -16.18 -2.49
N VAL A 99 -1.25 -15.64 -3.65
CA VAL A 99 -0.46 -16.40 -4.64
C VAL A 99 0.94 -16.72 -4.11
N TYR A 100 1.56 -15.80 -3.36
CA TYR A 100 2.78 -16.12 -2.60
C TYR A 100 2.47 -17.25 -1.61
N ASP A 101 1.41 -17.18 -0.81
CA ASP A 101 1.13 -18.20 0.19
C ASP A 101 0.84 -19.58 -0.38
N VAL A 102 0.26 -19.71 -1.57
CA VAL A 102 0.20 -21.01 -2.26
C VAL A 102 1.60 -21.62 -2.37
N PHE A 103 2.57 -20.87 -2.90
CA PHE A 103 3.96 -21.33 -2.96
C PHE A 103 4.57 -21.55 -1.56
N ARG A 104 4.38 -20.62 -0.63
CA ARG A 104 5.01 -20.67 0.69
C ARG A 104 4.49 -21.86 1.51
N LEU A 105 3.18 -22.04 1.58
CA LEU A 105 2.56 -23.06 2.40
C LEU A 105 2.87 -24.45 1.89
N ASP A 106 3.02 -24.62 0.58
CA ASP A 106 3.54 -25.88 0.02
C ASP A 106 4.96 -26.17 0.53
N THR A 107 5.84 -25.17 0.54
CA THR A 107 7.21 -25.35 1.08
C THR A 107 7.24 -25.64 2.58
N VAL A 108 6.24 -25.17 3.32
CA VAL A 108 6.14 -25.34 4.77
C VAL A 108 5.50 -26.67 5.15
N TYR A 109 4.29 -26.93 4.63
CA TYR A 109 3.44 -28.03 5.10
C TYR A 109 3.54 -29.28 4.23
N LEU A 110 3.85 -29.15 2.93
CA LEU A 110 4.02 -30.32 2.06
C LEU A 110 5.48 -30.78 2.02
N LEU A 111 6.42 -29.84 1.96
CA LEU A 111 7.85 -30.16 1.80
C LEU A 111 8.66 -30.07 3.09
N GLY A 112 8.13 -29.46 4.16
CA GLY A 112 8.82 -29.36 5.45
C GLY A 112 10.12 -28.54 5.41
N LEU A 113 10.29 -27.66 4.43
CA LEU A 113 11.54 -26.92 4.19
C LEU A 113 11.68 -25.66 5.07
N TRP A 114 10.58 -25.22 5.70
CA TRP A 114 10.52 -24.02 6.51
C TRP A 114 9.35 -24.13 7.52
N GLY A 115 9.50 -23.57 8.72
CA GLY A 115 8.40 -23.43 9.68
C GLY A 115 7.47 -22.24 9.40
N ASP A 116 6.19 -22.38 9.78
CA ASP A 116 5.24 -21.27 9.72
C ASP A 116 5.35 -20.35 10.94
N PHE A 117 5.87 -19.14 10.74
CA PHE A 117 5.92 -18.13 11.82
C PHE A 117 4.63 -17.31 11.95
N ILE A 118 3.69 -17.42 10.99
CA ILE A 118 2.47 -16.60 10.94
C ILE A 118 1.54 -16.84 12.15
N PRO A 119 1.29 -18.09 12.59
CA PRO A 119 0.49 -18.33 13.80
C PRO A 119 1.09 -17.68 15.05
N ARG A 120 2.42 -17.73 15.20
CA ARG A 120 3.12 -17.08 16.31
C ARG A 120 3.00 -15.57 16.23
N MET A 121 3.14 -14.97 15.05
CA MET A 121 2.89 -13.54 14.87
C MET A 121 1.48 -13.14 15.31
N GLY A 122 0.45 -13.96 15.01
CA GLY A 122 -0.91 -13.70 15.49
C GLY A 122 -1.02 -13.66 17.01
N THR A 123 -0.29 -14.50 17.75
CA THR A 123 -0.25 -14.45 19.22
C THR A 123 0.30 -13.12 19.75
N TRP A 124 1.19 -12.45 19.01
CA TRP A 124 1.68 -11.11 19.38
C TRP A 124 0.61 -10.04 19.23
N VAL A 125 -0.32 -10.22 18.30
CA VAL A 125 -1.40 -9.26 18.00
C VAL A 125 -2.53 -9.40 19.02
N HIS A 126 -3.01 -10.61 19.31
CA HIS A 126 -4.15 -10.81 20.22
C HIS A 126 -3.75 -11.09 21.67
N ALA A 127 -2.45 -11.10 22.00
CA ALA A 127 -1.89 -11.31 23.33
C ALA A 127 -2.35 -12.60 24.05
N GLY A 128 -2.74 -13.64 23.29
CA GLY A 128 -3.09 -14.95 23.83
C GLY A 128 -2.10 -16.04 23.39
N SER A 129 -2.30 -17.27 23.88
CA SER A 129 -1.42 -18.41 23.62
C SER A 129 -2.03 -19.50 22.73
N ASP A 130 -3.32 -19.37 22.37
CA ASP A 130 -4.01 -20.36 21.55
C ASP A 130 -3.50 -20.36 20.09
N ALA A 131 -3.05 -21.54 19.64
CA ALA A 131 -2.47 -21.71 18.32
C ALA A 131 -3.48 -21.47 17.19
N ARG A 132 -4.76 -21.83 17.38
CA ARG A 132 -5.80 -21.67 16.36
C ARG A 132 -6.14 -20.19 16.15
N THR A 133 -6.34 -19.47 17.24
CA THR A 133 -6.59 -18.02 17.23
C THR A 133 -5.37 -17.28 16.69
N GLY A 134 -4.16 -17.68 17.10
CA GLY A 134 -2.91 -17.18 16.55
C GLY A 134 -2.82 -17.36 15.03
N ALA A 135 -3.18 -18.53 14.50
CA ALA A 135 -3.22 -18.74 13.05
C ALA A 135 -4.22 -17.81 12.36
N ILE A 136 -5.46 -17.71 12.85
CA ILE A 136 -6.50 -16.85 12.24
C ILE A 136 -6.06 -15.39 12.23
N VAL A 137 -5.65 -14.87 13.40
CA VAL A 137 -5.23 -13.48 13.54
C VAL A 137 -3.96 -13.20 12.73
N GLY A 138 -3.01 -14.13 12.73
CA GLY A 138 -1.78 -14.04 11.97
C GLY A 138 -2.02 -13.94 10.47
N TYR A 139 -2.88 -14.80 9.91
CA TYR A 139 -3.21 -14.75 8.48
C TYR A 139 -4.06 -13.53 8.12
N LEU A 140 -4.98 -13.09 8.99
CA LEU A 140 -5.69 -11.82 8.77
C LEU A 140 -4.71 -10.63 8.71
N TRP A 141 -3.75 -10.58 9.63
CA TRP A 141 -2.71 -9.56 9.62
C TRP A 141 -1.85 -9.63 8.36
N ARG A 142 -1.43 -10.84 7.97
CA ARG A 142 -0.63 -11.08 6.77
C ARG A 142 -1.33 -10.61 5.49
N TYR A 143 -2.61 -10.93 5.32
CA TYR A 143 -3.33 -10.57 4.11
C TYR A 143 -3.76 -9.10 4.11
N LEU A 144 -4.49 -8.64 5.14
CA LEU A 144 -5.04 -7.28 5.16
C LEU A 144 -3.99 -6.23 5.53
N GLY A 145 -3.18 -6.53 6.55
CA GLY A 145 -2.15 -5.63 7.04
C GLY A 145 -0.94 -5.59 6.12
N ASP A 146 -0.22 -6.71 6.00
CA ASP A 146 1.03 -6.75 5.24
C ASP A 146 0.79 -6.69 3.74
N GLY A 147 0.19 -7.73 3.16
CA GLY A 147 -0.05 -7.82 1.71
C GLY A 147 -0.88 -6.64 1.18
N GLY A 148 -1.99 -6.36 1.85
CA GLY A 148 -2.89 -5.25 1.55
C GLY A 148 -2.22 -3.89 1.68
N GLY A 149 -1.54 -3.64 2.80
CA GLY A 149 -0.80 -2.40 3.05
C GLY A 149 0.29 -2.16 2.00
N ILE A 150 1.12 -3.17 1.73
CA ILE A 150 2.13 -3.11 0.66
C ILE A 150 1.48 -2.76 -0.69
N GLY A 151 0.38 -3.42 -1.03
CA GLY A 151 -0.35 -3.15 -2.27
C GLY A 151 -0.86 -1.71 -2.38
N ILE A 152 -1.42 -1.16 -1.29
CA ILE A 152 -1.82 0.26 -1.20
C ILE A 152 -0.61 1.16 -1.44
N GLY A 153 0.48 0.95 -0.70
CA GLY A 153 1.70 1.74 -0.78
C GLY A 153 2.27 1.79 -2.19
N PHE A 154 2.37 0.63 -2.85
CA PHE A 154 2.87 0.55 -4.22
C PHE A 154 2.00 1.27 -5.22
N PHE A 155 0.67 1.09 -5.15
CA PHE A 155 -0.22 1.70 -6.14
C PHE A 155 -0.17 3.23 -6.05
N LEU A 156 -0.12 3.76 -4.83
CA LEU A 156 0.04 5.20 -4.60
C LEU A 156 1.40 5.70 -5.10
N LEU A 157 2.50 5.04 -4.73
CA LEU A 157 3.85 5.43 -5.18
C LEU A 157 4.00 5.31 -6.71
N ALA A 158 3.48 4.24 -7.31
CA ALA A 158 3.54 4.02 -8.75
C ALA A 158 2.85 5.15 -9.53
N LEU A 159 1.70 5.63 -9.06
CA LEU A 159 1.00 6.77 -9.67
C LEU A 159 1.73 8.09 -9.43
N THR A 160 2.26 8.29 -8.22
CA THR A 160 3.11 9.44 -7.88
C THR A 160 4.30 9.56 -8.83
N PHE A 161 5.01 8.45 -9.10
CA PHE A 161 6.16 8.42 -10.00
C PHE A 161 5.81 8.27 -11.49
N GLY A 162 4.54 8.10 -11.85
CA GLY A 162 4.13 8.07 -13.25
C GLY A 162 4.34 6.73 -13.96
N LEU A 163 4.42 5.62 -13.21
CA LEU A 163 4.63 4.28 -13.75
C LEU A 163 3.49 3.86 -14.71
N GLN A 164 2.29 4.44 -14.57
CA GLN A 164 1.18 4.22 -15.49
C GLN A 164 1.52 4.56 -16.96
N HIS A 165 2.46 5.48 -17.18
CA HIS A 165 2.89 5.91 -18.52
C HIS A 165 4.14 5.17 -19.01
N ARG A 166 4.67 4.23 -18.22
CA ARG A 166 5.90 3.50 -18.53
C ARG A 166 5.59 2.18 -19.25
N SER A 167 6.65 1.61 -19.85
CA SER A 167 6.57 0.31 -20.52
C SER A 167 6.15 -0.79 -19.54
N ARG A 168 5.53 -1.87 -20.03
CA ARG A 168 5.16 -3.02 -19.19
C ARG A 168 6.35 -3.57 -18.42
N ARG A 169 7.51 -3.69 -19.10
CA ARG A 169 8.76 -4.15 -18.49
C ARG A 169 9.20 -3.26 -17.34
N THR A 170 9.20 -1.94 -17.53
CA THR A 170 9.59 -0.98 -16.49
C THR A 170 8.69 -1.10 -15.26
N VAL A 171 7.37 -1.24 -15.46
CA VAL A 171 6.42 -1.42 -14.37
C VAL A 171 6.72 -2.71 -13.61
N LEU A 172 6.84 -3.84 -14.30
CA LEU A 172 7.08 -5.13 -13.63
C LEU A 172 8.42 -5.14 -12.87
N VAL A 173 9.48 -4.59 -13.48
CA VAL A 173 10.78 -4.46 -12.79
C VAL A 173 10.67 -3.57 -11.57
N ALA A 174 9.97 -2.43 -11.65
CA ALA A 174 9.81 -1.54 -10.49
C ALA A 174 9.04 -2.22 -9.35
N PHE A 175 8.01 -3.00 -9.67
CA PHE A 175 7.22 -3.72 -8.67
C PHE A 175 8.03 -4.87 -8.03
N VAL A 176 8.77 -5.65 -8.83
CA VAL A 176 9.66 -6.69 -8.31
C VAL A 176 10.78 -6.06 -7.48
N ALA A 177 11.41 -5.00 -7.96
CA ALA A 177 12.50 -4.32 -7.25
C ALA A 177 12.04 -3.77 -5.90
N PHE A 178 10.85 -3.19 -5.81
CA PHE A 178 10.31 -2.76 -4.52
C PHE A 178 9.98 -3.95 -3.62
N ALA A 179 9.37 -5.02 -4.14
CA ALA A 179 9.07 -6.20 -3.33
C ALA A 179 10.35 -6.85 -2.75
N VAL A 180 11.47 -6.73 -3.47
CA VAL A 180 12.77 -7.26 -3.02
C VAL A 180 13.53 -6.28 -2.11
N ALA A 181 13.72 -5.02 -2.53
CA ALA A 181 14.64 -4.12 -1.85
C ALA A 181 14.09 -3.63 -0.48
N PRO A 182 13.03 -2.81 -0.39
CA PRO A 182 12.51 -2.39 0.91
C PRO A 182 11.75 -3.49 1.67
N VAL A 183 11.00 -4.37 1.00
CA VAL A 183 10.11 -5.34 1.70
C VAL A 183 10.87 -6.59 2.13
N TRP A 184 11.38 -7.38 1.18
CA TRP A 184 12.12 -8.59 1.52
C TRP A 184 13.42 -8.28 2.28
N ALA A 185 14.25 -7.34 1.80
CA ALA A 185 15.49 -7.03 2.50
C ALA A 185 15.22 -6.38 3.87
N GLY A 186 14.13 -5.63 4.03
CA GLY A 186 13.67 -5.12 5.32
C GLY A 186 13.27 -6.24 6.30
N LEU A 187 12.59 -7.28 5.81
CA LEU A 187 12.29 -8.49 6.59
C LEU A 187 13.58 -9.22 6.99
N ILE A 188 14.48 -9.49 6.04
CA ILE A 188 15.76 -10.16 6.32
C ILE A 188 16.59 -9.33 7.30
N GLY A 189 16.66 -8.02 7.11
CA GLY A 189 17.31 -7.08 8.01
C GLY A 189 16.70 -7.12 9.41
N THR A 190 15.37 -7.15 9.53
CA THR A 190 14.68 -7.31 10.83
C THR A 190 15.10 -8.61 11.51
N VAL A 191 15.09 -9.74 10.80
CA VAL A 191 15.46 -11.04 11.37
C VAL A 191 16.95 -11.10 11.76
N ALA A 192 17.82 -10.52 10.94
CA ALA A 192 19.27 -10.57 11.13
C ALA A 192 19.76 -9.62 12.24
N LEU A 193 19.14 -8.44 12.37
CA LEU A 193 19.62 -7.37 13.23
C LEU A 193 18.93 -7.34 14.61
N SER A 194 17.75 -7.97 14.75
CA SER A 194 17.00 -7.92 16.00
C SER A 194 17.46 -8.95 17.04
N PRO A 195 17.42 -8.61 18.35
CA PRO A 195 17.68 -9.58 19.41
C PRO A 195 16.64 -10.71 19.39
N GLY A 196 17.11 -11.91 19.05
CA GLY A 196 16.26 -13.10 18.98
C GLY A 196 15.42 -13.21 17.70
N GLY A 197 15.72 -12.43 16.65
CA GLY A 197 14.93 -12.41 15.41
C GLY A 197 14.77 -13.78 14.76
N GLN A 198 15.87 -14.54 14.68
CA GLN A 198 15.88 -15.89 14.12
C GLN A 198 15.03 -16.89 14.93
N GLN A 199 14.98 -16.73 16.25
CA GLN A 199 14.20 -17.57 17.15
C GLN A 199 12.71 -17.20 17.12
N LYS A 200 12.42 -15.90 17.08
CA LYS A 200 11.05 -15.35 17.09
C LYS A 200 10.35 -15.55 15.75
N MET A 201 11.04 -15.33 14.63
CA MET A 201 10.48 -15.42 13.29
C MET A 201 10.89 -16.74 12.63
N PHE A 202 12.11 -16.83 12.10
CA PHE A 202 12.62 -18.03 11.44
C PHE A 202 14.15 -17.99 11.32
N PRO A 203 14.82 -19.15 11.30
CA PRO A 203 16.27 -19.22 11.13
C PRO A 203 16.67 -18.73 9.73
N LEU A 204 17.78 -17.99 9.65
CA LEU A 204 18.36 -17.54 8.39
C LEU A 204 19.31 -18.62 7.85
N THR A 205 18.77 -19.46 6.97
CA THR A 205 19.49 -20.51 6.25
C THR A 205 19.48 -20.19 4.76
N PRO A 206 20.37 -20.78 3.95
CA PRO A 206 20.29 -20.63 2.50
C PRO A 206 18.90 -20.97 1.95
N THR A 207 18.27 -22.02 2.48
CA THR A 207 16.90 -22.43 2.10
C THR A 207 15.86 -21.35 2.41
N THR A 208 15.80 -20.87 3.66
CA THR A 208 14.78 -19.87 4.05
C THR A 208 15.00 -18.52 3.36
N ILE A 209 16.25 -18.14 3.09
CA ILE A 209 16.60 -16.94 2.32
C ILE A 209 16.12 -17.07 0.87
N VAL A 210 16.41 -18.19 0.20
CA VAL A 210 16.01 -18.43 -1.20
C VAL A 210 14.49 -18.54 -1.33
N LEU A 211 13.82 -19.33 -0.48
CA LEU A 211 12.37 -19.49 -0.53
C LEU A 211 11.64 -18.18 -0.22
N SER A 212 12.08 -17.43 0.79
CA SER A 212 11.49 -16.11 1.08
C SER A 212 11.70 -15.13 -0.07
N LEU A 213 12.85 -15.14 -0.73
CA LEU A 213 13.12 -14.31 -1.90
C LEU A 213 12.18 -14.67 -3.06
N ILE A 214 12.06 -15.96 -3.41
CA ILE A 214 11.15 -16.44 -4.46
C ILE A 214 9.71 -15.97 -4.18
N GLY A 215 9.26 -16.08 -2.93
CA GLY A 215 7.97 -15.58 -2.50
C GLY A 215 7.75 -14.10 -2.80
N HIS A 216 8.75 -13.26 -2.54
CA HIS A 216 8.66 -11.82 -2.82
C HIS A 216 8.79 -11.49 -4.31
N LEU A 217 9.52 -12.29 -5.09
CA LEU A 217 9.52 -12.20 -6.55
C LEU A 217 8.12 -12.50 -7.12
N ILE A 218 7.46 -13.56 -6.63
CA ILE A 218 6.08 -13.90 -6.98
C ILE A 218 5.14 -12.75 -6.60
N PHE A 219 5.22 -12.28 -5.35
CA PHE A 219 4.40 -11.19 -4.86
C PHE A 219 4.54 -9.93 -5.73
N GLY A 220 5.77 -9.47 -5.98
CA GLY A 220 6.04 -8.27 -6.78
C GLY A 220 5.56 -8.42 -8.23
N LEU A 221 5.74 -9.60 -8.83
CA LEU A 221 5.28 -9.90 -10.18
C LEU A 221 3.75 -9.83 -10.28
N VAL A 222 3.04 -10.53 -9.38
CA VAL A 222 1.56 -10.58 -9.37
C VAL A 222 0.97 -9.20 -9.12
N LEU A 223 1.53 -8.46 -8.16
CA LEU A 223 1.09 -7.10 -7.84
C LEU A 223 1.31 -6.15 -9.04
N GLY A 224 2.45 -6.27 -9.73
CA GLY A 224 2.76 -5.50 -10.93
C GLY A 224 1.84 -5.80 -12.10
N LEU A 225 1.48 -7.08 -12.31
CA LEU A 225 0.47 -7.47 -13.30
C LEU A 225 -0.92 -6.90 -12.95
N GLY A 226 -1.28 -6.91 -11.67
CA GLY A 226 -2.49 -6.28 -11.15
C GLY A 226 -2.55 -4.78 -11.45
N PHE A 227 -1.45 -4.06 -11.18
CA PHE A 227 -1.34 -2.65 -11.53
C PHE A 227 -1.44 -2.42 -13.04
N LEU A 228 -0.75 -3.22 -13.87
CA LEU A 228 -0.83 -3.10 -15.33
C LEU A 228 -2.26 -3.26 -15.85
N ARG A 229 -3.05 -4.16 -15.24
CA ARG A 229 -4.47 -4.36 -15.57
C ARG A 229 -5.33 -3.16 -15.18
N ALA A 230 -5.02 -2.48 -14.09
CA ALA A 230 -5.84 -1.39 -13.55
C ALA A 230 -5.37 0.03 -13.95
N ARG A 231 -4.12 0.20 -14.39
CA ARG A 231 -3.43 1.50 -14.49
C ARG A 231 -4.16 2.58 -15.29
N ALA A 232 -4.79 2.23 -16.42
CA ALA A 232 -5.49 3.19 -17.26
C ALA A 232 -6.74 3.76 -16.55
N ARG A 233 -7.46 2.91 -15.80
CA ARG A 233 -8.62 3.32 -15.02
C ARG A 233 -8.18 4.17 -13.83
N LEU A 234 -7.14 3.73 -13.11
CA LEU A 234 -6.65 4.36 -11.88
C LEU A 234 -5.98 5.72 -12.13
N ALA A 235 -5.30 5.89 -13.28
CA ALA A 235 -4.69 7.18 -13.64
C ALA A 235 -5.70 8.33 -13.67
N ARG A 236 -6.98 8.06 -13.98
CA ARG A 236 -8.06 9.07 -14.00
C ARG A 236 -8.48 9.52 -12.59
N HIS A 237 -8.14 8.76 -11.56
CA HIS A 237 -8.45 9.07 -10.16
C HIS A 237 -7.26 9.72 -9.43
N TRP A 238 -6.11 9.84 -10.10
CA TRP A 238 -4.92 10.47 -9.54
C TRP A 238 -5.00 12.00 -9.69
N PRO A 239 -4.86 12.79 -8.61
CA PRO A 239 -5.18 14.22 -8.65
C PRO A 239 -4.02 15.12 -9.10
N TRP A 240 -2.82 14.59 -9.34
CA TRP A 240 -1.64 15.39 -9.70
C TRP A 240 -0.93 14.93 -10.97
N ARG A 241 -0.07 15.81 -11.49
CA ARG A 241 0.92 15.41 -12.48
C ARG A 241 1.93 14.46 -11.83
N PRO A 242 2.34 13.38 -12.54
CA PRO A 242 3.38 12.51 -12.03
C PRO A 242 4.72 13.24 -11.88
N LEU A 243 5.54 12.78 -10.94
CA LEU A 243 6.87 13.36 -10.67
C LEU A 243 7.86 13.13 -11.82
N LEU A 244 7.76 12.00 -12.52
CA LEU A 244 8.61 11.75 -13.68
C LEU A 244 7.96 12.28 -14.96
N PRO A 245 8.72 12.96 -15.84
CA PRO A 245 8.21 13.46 -17.11
C PRO A 245 7.55 12.35 -17.93
N THR A 246 6.40 12.67 -18.52
CA THR A 246 5.75 11.81 -19.52
C THR A 246 6.45 12.01 -20.87
N ARG A 247 6.48 10.95 -21.69
CA ARG A 247 7.14 11.00 -23.02
C ARG A 247 6.59 12.11 -23.92
N GLN A 248 5.31 12.46 -23.74
CA GLN A 248 4.65 13.57 -24.45
C GLN A 248 5.09 14.95 -23.94
N ALA A 249 5.33 15.13 -22.63
CA ALA A 249 5.86 16.39 -22.10
C ALA A 249 7.32 16.62 -22.55
N ALA A 250 8.13 15.57 -22.57
CA ALA A 250 9.53 15.65 -22.99
C ALA A 250 9.69 16.02 -24.49
N GLN A 251 8.69 15.74 -25.33
CA GLN A 251 8.69 16.09 -26.75
C GLN A 251 8.16 17.51 -27.01
N ALA A 252 7.38 18.09 -26.09
CA ALA A 252 6.87 19.46 -26.21
C ALA A 252 7.89 20.52 -25.75
N ASP A 253 8.89 20.13 -24.95
CA ASP A 253 9.97 20.99 -24.46
C ASP A 253 11.25 20.92 -25.33
N THR A 254 11.18 20.31 -26.52
CA THR A 254 12.30 20.35 -27.48
C THR A 254 11.98 21.42 -28.55
N PRO A 255 12.72 22.54 -28.61
CA PRO A 255 12.46 23.62 -29.56
C PRO A 255 12.69 23.21 -31.01
#